data_AF-A0A4S4NPE2-F1
#
_entry.id   AF-A0A4S4NPE2-F1
#
_cell.length_a   1.000
_cell.length_b   1.000
_cell.length_c   1.000
_cell.angle_alpha   90.00
_cell.angle_beta   90.00
_cell.angle_gamma   90.00
#
_symmetry.space_group_name_H-M   'P 1'
#
loop_
_entity.id
_entity.type
_entity.pdbx_description
1 polymer ?
#
loop_
_entity_poly.entity_id
_entity_poly.type
_entity_poly.pdbx_seq_one_letter_code
_entity_poly.pdbx_strand_id
1 'polypeptide(L)'
;MKFDPYEYTSVIVPGSVLVVTLALIFPDIVPSITTSLSLGDLGLLLILAFIAGHFVQAGGNVWESVIWKILGGWPTASVMAASSSLLSQQQREQLQQKLTTDFGEKTATSFGEGRGQMRELFVHIRQHGSVDRIEKFNRNYGLMRGTAVAFLIAAALVVGFRPEKYSIALLLAATALVFTIRMVRFGKHYAREAFAEYLRTPATSSAE
;
A
#
# COMPACT_ATOMS: atom_id res chain seq x y z
N MET A 1 -5.63 -25.75 0.61
CA MET A 1 -4.84 -24.49 0.55
C MET A 1 -5.49 -23.46 1.44
N LYS A 2 -4.71 -22.55 2.05
CA LYS A 2 -5.23 -21.42 2.85
C LYS A 2 -4.88 -20.14 2.10
N PHE A 3 -5.80 -19.62 1.29
CA PHE A 3 -5.59 -18.40 0.52
C PHE A 3 -5.24 -17.24 1.46
N ASP A 4 -4.19 -16.47 1.15
CA ASP A 4 -3.89 -15.26 1.91
C ASP A 4 -4.76 -14.10 1.38
N PRO A 5 -5.57 -13.42 2.23
CA PRO A 5 -6.33 -12.24 1.83
C PRO A 5 -5.49 -11.12 1.18
N TYR A 6 -4.17 -11.08 1.41
CA TYR A 6 -3.24 -10.16 0.76
C TYR A 6 -3.21 -10.34 -0.76
N GLU A 7 -3.16 -11.57 -1.27
CA GLU A 7 -3.11 -11.85 -2.72
C GLU A 7 -4.42 -11.43 -3.38
N TYR A 8 -5.55 -11.86 -2.81
CA TYR A 8 -6.88 -11.51 -3.30
C TYR A 8 -7.12 -9.98 -3.29
N THR A 9 -6.86 -9.32 -2.16
CA THR A 9 -7.17 -7.88 -2.04
C THR A 9 -6.15 -6.98 -2.72
N SER A 10 -4.85 -7.24 -2.60
CA SER A 10 -3.82 -6.32 -3.11
C SER A 10 -3.42 -6.58 -4.57
N VAL A 11 -3.65 -7.78 -5.12
CA VAL A 11 -3.29 -8.10 -6.52
C VAL A 11 -4.53 -8.16 -7.40
N ILE A 12 -5.51 -9.00 -7.07
CA ILE A 12 -6.65 -9.26 -7.98
C ILE A 12 -7.56 -8.04 -8.14
N VAL A 13 -7.86 -7.29 -7.06
CA VAL A 13 -8.73 -6.10 -7.12
C VAL A 13 -8.18 -4.98 -8.03
N PRO A 14 -6.92 -4.52 -7.92
CA PRO A 14 -6.38 -3.54 -8.86
C PRO A 14 -6.15 -4.11 -10.27
N GLY A 15 -5.84 -5.40 -10.40
CA GLY A 15 -5.70 -6.04 -11.69
C GLY A 15 -7.01 -6.16 -12.46
N SER A 16 -8.13 -6.43 -11.80
CA SER A 16 -9.44 -6.54 -12.45
C SER A 16 -9.93 -5.20 -13.00
N VAL A 17 -9.64 -4.08 -12.33
CA VAL A 17 -9.87 -2.73 -12.88
C VAL A 17 -9.15 -2.54 -14.21
N LEU A 18 -7.91 -3.00 -14.33
CA LEU A 18 -7.15 -2.92 -15.58
C LEU A 18 -7.71 -3.87 -16.66
N VAL A 19 -8.00 -5.13 -16.33
CA VAL A 19 -8.54 -6.12 -17.29
C VAL A 19 -9.92 -5.69 -17.81
N VAL A 20 -10.82 -5.23 -16.94
CA VAL A 20 -12.14 -4.71 -17.35
C VAL A 20 -11.99 -3.46 -18.21
N THR A 21 -11.06 -2.54 -17.89
CA THR A 21 -10.82 -1.37 -18.73
C THR A 21 -10.30 -1.77 -20.12
N LEU A 22 -9.38 -2.73 -20.21
CA LEU A 22 -8.88 -3.23 -21.48
C LEU A 22 -9.98 -3.91 -22.30
N ALA A 23 -10.83 -4.74 -21.69
CA ALA A 23 -11.97 -5.38 -22.37
C ALA A 23 -13.02 -4.36 -22.86
N LEU A 24 -13.21 -3.24 -22.16
CA LEU A 24 -14.13 -2.17 -22.58
C LEU A 24 -13.56 -1.26 -23.68
N ILE A 25 -12.23 -1.10 -23.76
CA ILE A 25 -11.58 -0.31 -24.82
C ILE A 25 -11.37 -1.18 -26.08
N PHE A 26 -10.98 -2.44 -25.90
CA PHE A 26 -10.62 -3.41 -26.94
C PHE A 26 -11.46 -4.71 -26.81
N PRO A 27 -12.76 -4.67 -27.14
CA PRO A 27 -13.68 -5.81 -26.93
C PRO A 27 -13.25 -7.08 -27.66
N ASP A 28 -12.59 -6.95 -28.81
CA ASP A 28 -12.12 -8.07 -29.64
C ASP A 28 -11.00 -8.89 -28.96
N ILE A 29 -10.31 -8.31 -27.96
CA ILE A 29 -9.24 -9.00 -27.21
C ILE A 29 -9.80 -9.92 -26.12
N VAL A 30 -10.97 -9.61 -25.54
CA VAL A 30 -11.62 -10.46 -24.53
C VAL A 30 -13.16 -10.52 -24.69
N PRO A 31 -13.68 -11.11 -25.79
CA PRO A 31 -15.10 -11.03 -26.14
C PRO A 31 -16.07 -11.60 -25.10
N SER A 32 -15.65 -12.61 -24.34
CA SER A 32 -16.50 -13.26 -23.32
C SER A 32 -16.82 -12.37 -22.11
N ILE A 33 -16.04 -11.32 -21.85
CA ILE A 33 -16.26 -10.45 -20.68
C ILE A 33 -17.43 -9.48 -20.90
N THR A 34 -17.77 -9.15 -22.15
CA THR A 34 -18.65 -8.02 -22.48
C THR A 34 -20.11 -8.38 -22.79
N THR A 35 -20.44 -9.67 -22.88
CA THR A 35 -21.75 -10.15 -23.37
C THR A 35 -22.48 -11.09 -22.40
N SER A 36 -21.83 -12.15 -21.91
CA SER A 36 -22.35 -12.98 -20.82
C SER A 36 -21.21 -13.68 -20.07
N LEU A 37 -21.24 -13.63 -18.74
CA LEU A 37 -20.21 -14.23 -17.88
C LEU A 37 -20.60 -15.66 -17.50
N SER A 38 -19.92 -16.67 -18.05
CA SER A 38 -19.96 -18.03 -17.51
C SER A 38 -19.04 -18.17 -16.29
N LEU A 39 -19.14 -19.31 -15.60
CA LEU A 39 -18.20 -19.66 -14.53
C LEU A 39 -16.75 -19.82 -15.05
N GLY A 40 -16.58 -20.21 -16.32
CA GLY A 40 -15.26 -20.27 -16.97
C GLY A 40 -14.67 -18.88 -17.21
N ASP A 41 -15.49 -17.93 -17.65
CA ASP A 41 -15.06 -16.55 -17.91
C ASP A 41 -14.72 -15.81 -16.61
N LEU A 42 -15.42 -16.10 -15.52
CA LEU A 42 -15.05 -15.64 -14.18
C LEU A 42 -13.68 -16.19 -13.76
N GLY A 43 -13.41 -17.49 -14.02
CA GLY A 43 -12.10 -18.10 -13.77
C GLY A 43 -10.98 -17.45 -14.58
N LEU A 44 -11.21 -17.21 -15.87
CA LEU A 44 -10.26 -16.53 -16.76
C LEU A 44 -10.01 -15.07 -16.31
N LEU A 45 -11.07 -14.33 -15.98
CA LEU A 45 -10.99 -12.97 -15.45
C LEU A 45 -10.14 -12.92 -14.17
N LEU A 46 -10.29 -13.88 -13.25
CA LEU A 46 -9.50 -13.94 -12.02
C LEU A 46 -8.01 -14.22 -12.31
N ILE A 47 -7.70 -15.10 -13.26
CA ILE A 47 -6.31 -15.40 -13.69
C ILE A 47 -5.68 -14.15 -14.34
N LEU A 48 -6.38 -13.52 -15.29
CA LEU A 48 -5.92 -12.30 -15.96
C LEU A 48 -5.76 -11.15 -14.96
N ALA A 49 -6.69 -10.99 -14.01
CA ALA A 49 -6.61 -9.97 -12.97
C ALA A 49 -5.45 -10.21 -11.99
N PHE A 50 -5.15 -11.46 -11.64
CA PHE A 50 -3.96 -11.78 -10.84
C PHE A 50 -2.67 -11.38 -11.57
N ILE A 51 -2.52 -11.77 -12.84
CA ILE A 51 -1.35 -11.43 -13.67
C ILE A 51 -1.23 -9.90 -13.85
N ALA A 52 -2.31 -9.23 -14.26
CA ALA A 52 -2.35 -7.78 -14.43
C ALA A 52 -2.05 -7.03 -13.12
N GLY A 53 -2.54 -7.55 -11.99
CA GLY A 53 -2.31 -6.98 -10.66
C GLY A 53 -0.85 -6.88 -10.26
N HIS A 54 0.00 -7.82 -10.67
CA HIS A 54 1.45 -7.74 -10.43
C HIS A 54 2.11 -6.59 -11.20
N PHE A 55 1.72 -6.35 -12.46
CA PHE A 55 2.18 -5.18 -13.22
C PHE A 55 1.69 -3.87 -12.61
N VAL A 56 0.43 -3.81 -12.17
CA VAL A 56 -0.11 -2.63 -11.47
C VAL A 56 0.60 -2.38 -10.14
N GLN A 57 0.98 -3.42 -9.38
CA GLN A 57 1.75 -3.26 -8.14
C GLN A 57 3.18 -2.73 -8.38
N ALA A 58 3.80 -3.05 -9.52
CA ALA A 58 5.08 -2.44 -9.91
C ALA A 58 4.93 -0.92 -10.09
N GLY A 59 3.92 -0.47 -10.84
CA GLY A 59 3.55 0.95 -10.93
C GLY A 59 3.16 1.55 -9.57
N GLY A 60 2.52 0.76 -8.71
CA GLY A 60 2.19 1.09 -7.32
C GLY A 60 3.40 1.52 -6.49
N ASN A 61 4.53 0.80 -6.58
CA ASN A 61 5.78 1.18 -5.91
C ASN A 61 6.32 2.54 -6.39
N VAL A 62 6.20 2.84 -7.69
CA VAL A 62 6.64 4.12 -8.28
C VAL A 62 5.74 5.26 -7.80
N TRP A 63 4.42 5.08 -7.87
CA TRP A 63 3.43 6.07 -7.41
C TRP A 63 3.56 6.39 -5.92
N GLU A 64 3.72 5.37 -5.08
CA GLU A 64 4.05 5.53 -3.65
C GLU A 64 5.29 6.42 -3.45
N SER A 65 6.36 6.14 -4.19
CA SER A 65 7.63 6.86 -4.05
C SER A 65 7.51 8.33 -4.49
N VAL A 66 6.74 8.60 -5.56
CA VAL A 66 6.41 9.97 -6.00
C VAL A 66 5.57 10.70 -4.95
N ILE A 67 4.50 10.08 -4.45
CA ILE A 67 3.58 10.72 -3.49
C ILE A 67 4.25 11.00 -2.15
N TRP A 68 5.05 10.09 -1.59
CA TRP A 68 5.78 10.38 -0.35
C TRP A 68 6.88 11.42 -0.53
N LYS A 69 7.54 11.49 -1.70
CA LYS A 69 8.48 12.58 -2.01
C LYS A 69 7.80 13.94 -2.05
N ILE A 70 6.60 14.03 -2.63
CA ILE A 70 5.77 15.26 -2.65
C ILE A 70 5.30 15.64 -1.24
N LEU A 71 4.98 14.65 -0.40
CA LEU A 71 4.52 14.85 0.99
C LEU A 71 5.65 15.04 2.03
N GLY A 72 6.90 15.22 1.58
CA GLY A 72 8.03 15.55 2.44
C GLY A 72 8.67 14.38 3.21
N GLY A 73 8.39 13.13 2.84
CA GLY A 73 9.04 11.95 3.41
C GLY A 73 8.14 10.73 3.60
N TRP A 74 8.73 9.64 4.08
CA TRP A 74 8.04 8.38 4.36
C TRP A 74 7.01 8.52 5.50
N PRO A 75 6.02 7.60 5.60
CA PRO A 75 5.02 7.65 6.66
C PRO A 75 5.60 7.50 8.06
N THR A 76 6.79 6.90 8.22
CA THR A 76 7.53 6.83 9.50
C THR A 76 7.94 8.22 10.01
N ALA A 77 8.57 9.04 9.16
CA ALA A 77 8.86 10.44 9.46
C ALA A 77 7.58 11.22 9.80
N SER A 78 6.47 10.96 9.10
CA SER A 78 5.16 11.55 9.41
C SER A 78 4.57 11.17 10.79
N VAL A 79 5.04 10.09 11.43
CA VAL A 79 4.65 9.73 12.82
C VAL A 79 5.65 10.32 13.82
N MET A 80 6.95 10.25 13.54
CA MET A 80 7.99 10.74 14.46
C MET A 80 8.09 12.27 14.51
N ALA A 81 7.70 12.99 13.46
CA ALA A 81 7.69 14.45 13.41
C ALA A 81 6.95 15.08 14.62
N ALA A 82 7.55 16.10 15.22
CA ALA A 82 7.06 16.72 16.46
C ALA A 82 5.59 17.21 16.40
N SER A 83 5.18 17.71 15.23
CA SER A 83 3.82 18.19 14.93
C SER A 83 2.78 17.08 14.71
N SER A 84 3.17 15.80 14.75
CA SER A 84 2.26 14.67 14.55
C SER A 84 1.47 14.35 15.81
N SER A 85 0.14 14.27 15.68
CA SER A 85 -0.79 13.83 16.74
C SER A 85 -1.00 12.31 16.80
N LEU A 86 -0.22 11.54 16.03
CA LEU A 86 -0.37 10.08 15.93
C LEU A 86 0.21 9.34 17.14
N LEU A 87 1.18 9.93 17.84
CA LEU A 87 1.70 9.50 19.14
C LEU A 87 1.64 10.69 20.12
N SER A 88 1.50 10.44 21.41
CA SER A 88 1.72 11.50 22.41
C SER A 88 3.20 11.91 22.47
N GLN A 89 3.50 13.08 23.03
CA GLN A 89 4.89 13.50 23.26
C GLN A 89 5.67 12.45 24.08
N GLN A 90 5.11 12.00 25.20
CA GLN A 90 5.69 10.95 26.04
C GLN A 90 5.95 9.64 25.25
N GLN A 91 5.01 9.22 24.39
CA GLN A 91 5.20 8.04 23.53
C GLN A 91 6.32 8.23 22.49
N ARG A 92 6.50 9.45 21.96
CA ARG A 92 7.58 9.80 21.02
C ARG A 92 8.94 9.78 21.72
N GLU A 93 9.02 10.34 22.92
CA GLU A 93 10.24 10.34 23.75
C GLU A 93 10.63 8.91 24.16
N GLN A 94 9.67 8.12 24.64
CA GLN A 94 9.85 6.69 24.92
C GLN A 94 10.28 5.89 23.68
N LEU A 95 9.69 6.18 22.51
CA LEU A 95 10.06 5.52 21.25
C LEU A 95 11.49 5.85 20.86
N GLN A 96 11.88 7.14 20.90
CA GLN A 96 13.23 7.57 20.55
C GLN A 96 14.27 6.99 21.51
N GLN A 97 13.97 6.93 22.81
CA GLN A 97 14.84 6.28 23.81
C GLN A 97 14.97 4.78 23.54
N LYS A 98 13.85 4.05 23.36
CA LYS A 98 13.85 2.60 23.11
C LYS A 98 14.57 2.24 21.80
N LEU A 99 14.34 3.00 20.72
CA LEU A 99 15.05 2.80 19.44
C LEU A 99 16.56 3.05 19.58
N THR A 100 16.96 4.04 20.38
CA THR A 100 18.38 4.32 20.66
C THR A 100 19.03 3.19 21.47
N THR A 101 18.30 2.58 22.42
CA THR A 101 18.78 1.42 23.19
C THR A 101 18.85 0.14 22.34
N ASP A 102 17.78 -0.21 21.62
CA ASP A 102 17.69 -1.48 20.88
C ASP A 102 18.51 -1.48 19.57
N PHE A 103 18.69 -0.33 18.91
CA PHE A 103 19.32 -0.23 17.58
C PHE A 103 20.46 0.80 17.47
N GLY A 104 20.74 1.59 18.51
CA GLY A 104 21.74 2.65 18.48
C GLY A 104 21.25 3.98 17.90
N GLU A 105 21.86 5.08 18.36
CA GLU A 105 21.47 6.48 18.07
C GLU A 105 21.37 6.81 16.57
N LYS A 106 22.35 6.37 15.76
CA LYS A 106 22.37 6.57 14.31
C LYS A 106 21.23 5.82 13.60
N THR A 107 20.81 4.69 14.13
CA THR A 107 19.72 3.90 13.55
C THR A 107 18.39 4.56 13.91
N ALA A 108 18.23 5.02 15.16
CA ALA A 108 17.05 5.71 15.67
C ALA A 108 16.61 6.91 14.80
N THR A 109 17.54 7.76 14.36
CA THR A 109 17.24 8.87 13.42
C THR A 109 16.83 8.35 12.03
N SER A 110 17.54 7.35 11.52
CA SER A 110 17.36 6.85 10.16
C SER A 110 16.04 6.08 9.90
N PHE A 111 15.27 5.73 10.94
CA PHE A 111 13.88 5.25 10.80
C PHE A 111 12.95 6.26 10.09
N GLY A 112 13.29 7.54 10.07
CA GLY A 112 12.57 8.55 9.27
C GLY A 112 12.88 8.48 7.76
N GLU A 113 14.01 7.90 7.38
CA GLU A 113 14.63 8.08 6.07
C GLU A 113 14.31 6.98 5.06
N GLY A 114 13.95 5.77 5.51
CA GLY A 114 13.78 4.64 4.59
C GLY A 114 13.04 3.40 5.10
N ARG A 115 13.03 2.39 4.23
CA ARG A 115 12.38 1.09 4.43
C ARG A 115 13.26 0.04 5.12
N GLY A 116 14.57 0.27 5.22
CA GLY A 116 15.55 -0.73 5.68
C GLY A 116 15.37 -1.08 7.15
N GLN A 117 15.47 -0.07 8.00
CA GLN A 117 15.34 -0.15 9.46
C GLN A 117 13.98 -0.71 9.88
N MET A 118 12.92 -0.37 9.14
CA MET A 118 11.57 -0.92 9.37
C MET A 118 11.50 -2.44 9.26
N ARG A 119 12.40 -3.09 8.52
CA ARG A 119 12.51 -4.56 8.49
C ARG A 119 12.98 -5.13 9.84
N GLU A 120 13.97 -4.49 10.45
CA GLU A 120 14.56 -4.93 11.73
C GLU A 120 13.57 -4.75 12.87
N LEU A 121 12.88 -3.61 12.90
CA LEU A 121 11.72 -3.37 13.78
C LEU A 121 10.66 -4.47 13.63
N PHE A 122 10.35 -4.87 12.39
CA PHE A 122 9.38 -5.94 12.13
C PHE A 122 9.84 -7.32 12.59
N VAL A 123 11.13 -7.63 12.52
CA VAL A 123 11.69 -8.87 13.07
C VAL A 123 11.54 -8.87 14.59
N HIS A 124 11.92 -7.77 15.26
CA HIS A 124 11.77 -7.63 16.71
C HIS A 124 10.31 -7.75 17.18
N ILE A 125 9.37 -7.07 16.50
CA ILE A 125 7.94 -7.19 16.83
C ILE A 125 7.43 -8.61 16.59
N ARG A 126 7.85 -9.29 15.51
CA ARG A 126 7.44 -10.69 15.24
C ARG A 126 7.98 -11.69 16.26
N GLN A 127 9.09 -11.39 16.93
CA GLN A 127 9.64 -12.21 18.02
C GLN A 127 8.96 -11.95 19.37
N HIS A 128 8.54 -10.71 19.64
CA HIS A 128 8.18 -10.25 20.99
C HIS A 128 6.76 -9.66 21.12
N GLY A 129 5.92 -9.70 20.09
CA GLY A 129 4.60 -9.07 20.07
C GLY A 129 3.68 -9.56 18.94
N SER A 130 2.60 -8.82 18.66
CA SER A 130 1.64 -9.16 17.61
C SER A 130 1.85 -8.33 16.35
N VAL A 131 1.91 -9.00 15.18
CA VAL A 131 1.97 -8.34 13.87
C VAL A 131 0.59 -8.18 13.22
N ASP A 132 -0.45 -8.85 13.71
CA ASP A 132 -1.79 -8.93 13.08
C ASP A 132 -2.38 -7.58 12.69
N ARG A 133 -2.27 -6.59 13.58
CA ARG A 133 -2.81 -5.25 13.36
C ARG A 133 -2.01 -4.52 12.29
N ILE A 134 -0.69 -4.61 12.36
CA ILE A 134 0.24 -3.96 11.43
C ILE A 134 0.10 -4.57 10.03
N GLU A 135 -0.03 -5.90 9.93
CA GLU A 135 -0.33 -6.58 8.68
C GLU A 135 -1.68 -6.15 8.09
N LYS A 136 -2.74 -6.01 8.90
CA LYS A 136 -4.05 -5.49 8.43
C LYS A 136 -3.94 -4.08 7.83
N PHE A 137 -3.12 -3.21 8.41
CA PHE A 137 -2.84 -1.89 7.81
C PHE A 137 -1.98 -1.99 6.55
N ASN A 138 -0.97 -2.86 6.49
CA ASN A 138 -0.13 -3.08 5.31
C ASN A 138 -0.93 -3.64 4.11
N ARG A 139 -1.80 -4.63 4.37
CA ARG A 139 -2.72 -5.23 3.38
C ARG A 139 -3.61 -4.17 2.74
N ASN A 140 -4.22 -3.30 3.56
CA ASN A 140 -5.00 -2.16 3.07
C ASN A 140 -4.15 -1.12 2.33
N TYR A 141 -2.94 -0.83 2.82
CA TYR A 141 -2.02 0.11 2.17
C TYR A 141 -1.66 -0.34 0.74
N GLY A 142 -1.27 -1.60 0.57
CA GLY A 142 -0.97 -2.21 -0.73
C GLY A 142 -2.15 -2.24 -1.68
N LEU A 143 -3.37 -2.53 -1.20
CA LEU A 143 -4.61 -2.41 -1.96
C LEU A 143 -4.84 -0.96 -2.44
N MET A 144 -4.86 0.02 -1.54
CA MET A 144 -5.14 1.42 -1.93
C MET A 144 -4.11 1.95 -2.93
N ARG A 145 -2.83 1.59 -2.75
CA ARG A 145 -1.71 1.92 -3.65
C ARG A 145 -1.91 1.32 -5.05
N GLY A 146 -2.18 0.02 -5.12
CA GLY A 146 -2.43 -0.67 -6.39
C GLY A 146 -3.67 -0.12 -7.10
N THR A 147 -4.78 0.05 -6.39
CA THR A 147 -6.04 0.50 -6.99
C THR A 147 -5.95 1.96 -7.46
N ALA A 148 -5.22 2.84 -6.77
CA ALA A 148 -4.94 4.19 -7.27
C ALA A 148 -4.27 4.14 -8.65
N VAL A 149 -3.22 3.32 -8.81
CA VAL A 149 -2.50 3.19 -10.08
C VAL A 149 -3.33 2.49 -11.16
N ALA A 150 -4.15 1.50 -10.80
CA ALA A 150 -5.10 0.89 -11.75
C ALA A 150 -6.03 1.95 -12.37
N PHE A 151 -6.59 2.84 -11.56
CA PHE A 151 -7.45 3.93 -12.02
C PHE A 151 -6.70 5.03 -12.81
N LEU A 152 -5.43 5.32 -12.50
CA LEU A 152 -4.59 6.22 -13.32
C LEU A 152 -4.29 5.63 -14.70
N ILE A 153 -3.90 4.35 -14.76
CA ILE A 153 -3.66 3.64 -16.02
C ILE A 153 -4.96 3.59 -16.83
N ALA A 154 -6.10 3.27 -16.19
CA ALA A 154 -7.40 3.28 -16.85
C ALA A 154 -7.78 4.66 -17.41
N ALA A 155 -7.56 5.74 -16.66
CA ALA A 155 -7.78 7.11 -17.14
C ALA A 155 -6.89 7.43 -18.35
N ALA A 156 -5.60 7.09 -18.29
CA ALA A 156 -4.67 7.32 -19.39
C ALA A 156 -5.02 6.52 -20.66
N LEU A 157 -5.46 5.26 -20.51
CA LEU A 157 -5.94 4.43 -21.62
C LEU A 157 -7.20 5.01 -22.26
N VAL A 158 -8.16 5.51 -21.46
CA VAL A 158 -9.36 6.19 -22.00
C VAL A 158 -8.97 7.46 -22.75
N VAL A 159 -8.06 8.30 -22.23
CA VAL A 159 -7.60 9.50 -22.97
C VAL A 159 -6.90 9.12 -24.29
N GLY A 160 -6.06 8.09 -24.28
CA GLY A 160 -5.28 7.68 -25.45
C GLY A 160 -6.08 6.99 -26.56
N PHE A 161 -7.08 6.16 -26.20
CA PHE A 161 -7.81 5.31 -27.15
C PHE A 161 -9.30 5.65 -27.32
N ARG A 162 -9.89 6.43 -26.40
CA ARG A 162 -11.29 6.88 -26.40
C ARG A 162 -11.41 8.36 -25.97
N PRO A 163 -10.69 9.30 -26.63
CA PRO A 163 -10.62 10.71 -26.20
C PRO A 163 -11.99 11.40 -26.13
N GLU A 164 -12.98 10.94 -26.88
CA GLU A 164 -14.37 11.39 -26.80
C GLU A 164 -15.07 11.07 -25.47
N LYS A 165 -14.45 10.22 -24.64
CA LYS A 165 -14.91 9.84 -23.29
C LYS A 165 -14.12 10.53 -22.17
N TYR A 166 -13.61 11.74 -22.40
CA TYR A 166 -12.85 12.52 -21.43
C TYR A 166 -13.53 12.65 -20.04
N SER A 167 -14.87 12.65 -19.99
CA SER A 167 -15.65 12.64 -18.74
C SER A 167 -15.47 11.35 -17.91
N ILE A 168 -15.34 10.21 -18.58
CA ILE A 168 -15.00 8.92 -17.94
C ILE A 168 -13.55 8.96 -17.46
N ALA A 169 -12.61 9.46 -18.26
CA ALA A 169 -11.22 9.61 -17.84
C ALA A 169 -11.06 10.51 -16.60
N LEU A 170 -11.80 11.63 -16.55
CA LEU A 170 -11.82 12.52 -15.39
C LEU A 170 -12.40 11.84 -14.13
N LEU A 171 -13.47 11.04 -14.29
CA LEU A 171 -14.03 10.25 -13.19
C LEU A 171 -13.04 9.20 -12.67
N LEU A 172 -12.36 8.47 -13.57
CA LEU A 172 -11.32 7.50 -13.21
C LEU A 172 -10.15 8.18 -12.49
N ALA A 173 -9.69 9.35 -12.96
CA ALA A 173 -8.64 10.14 -12.31
C ALA A 173 -9.07 10.66 -10.92
N ALA A 174 -10.31 11.11 -10.76
CA ALA A 174 -10.87 11.51 -9.47
C ALA A 174 -10.96 10.31 -8.50
N THR A 175 -11.34 9.12 -8.99
CA THR A 175 -11.30 7.88 -8.21
C THR A 175 -9.87 7.52 -7.78
N ALA A 176 -8.89 7.62 -8.68
CA ALA A 176 -7.47 7.43 -8.34
C ALA A 176 -6.96 8.38 -7.25
N LEU A 177 -7.41 9.64 -7.27
CA LEU A 177 -7.09 10.62 -6.23
C LEU A 177 -7.67 10.20 -4.86
N VAL A 178 -8.93 9.73 -4.82
CA VAL A 178 -9.54 9.20 -3.59
C VAL A 178 -8.75 8.00 -3.05
N PHE A 179 -8.36 7.05 -3.91
CA PHE A 179 -7.52 5.92 -3.50
C PHE A 179 -6.12 6.36 -3.05
N THR A 180 -5.54 7.40 -3.65
CA THR A 180 -4.25 7.98 -3.24
C THR A 180 -4.34 8.65 -1.86
N ILE A 181 -5.41 9.40 -1.58
CA ILE A 181 -5.68 9.99 -0.25
C ILE A 181 -5.84 8.87 0.79
N ARG A 182 -6.56 7.78 0.46
CA ARG A 182 -6.66 6.61 1.34
C ARG A 182 -5.32 5.93 1.55
N MET A 183 -4.52 5.72 0.50
CA MET A 183 -3.14 5.19 0.59
C MET A 183 -2.31 5.98 1.60
N VAL A 184 -2.27 7.31 1.51
CA VAL A 184 -1.53 8.16 2.45
C VAL A 184 -2.00 7.97 3.90
N ARG A 185 -3.32 7.90 4.14
CA ARG A 185 -3.87 7.64 5.48
C ARG A 185 -3.49 6.25 6.00
N PHE A 186 -3.67 5.20 5.20
CA PHE A 186 -3.31 3.83 5.57
C PHE A 186 -1.80 3.65 5.83
N GLY A 187 -0.94 4.35 5.08
CA GLY A 187 0.51 4.33 5.31
C GLY A 187 0.91 4.96 6.64
N LYS A 188 0.33 6.11 7.01
CA LYS A 188 0.55 6.74 8.33
C LYS A 188 0.01 5.88 9.47
N HIS A 189 -1.13 5.21 9.29
CA HIS A 189 -1.64 4.25 10.29
C HIS A 189 -0.74 3.00 10.40
N TYR A 190 -0.26 2.43 9.29
CA TYR A 190 0.70 1.32 9.29
C TYR A 190 1.96 1.64 10.10
N ALA A 191 2.59 2.79 9.83
CA ALA A 191 3.79 3.23 10.57
C ALA A 191 3.49 3.48 12.07
N ARG A 192 2.34 4.09 12.39
CA ARG A 192 1.91 4.32 13.77
C ARG A 192 1.75 3.01 14.53
N GLU A 193 1.07 2.02 13.94
CA GLU A 193 0.83 0.73 14.61
C GLU A 193 2.12 -0.08 14.74
N ALA A 194 3.05 0.00 13.78
CA ALA A 194 4.38 -0.61 13.93
C ALA A 194 5.13 -0.05 15.16
N PHE A 195 5.19 1.27 15.32
CA PHE A 195 5.81 1.89 16.50
C PHE A 195 5.02 1.63 17.79
N ALA A 196 3.69 1.56 17.73
CA ALA A 196 2.84 1.32 18.90
C ALA A 196 2.89 -0.13 19.43
N GLU A 197 3.03 -1.13 18.55
CA GLU A 197 3.28 -2.52 18.98
C GLU A 197 4.75 -2.69 19.45
N TYR A 198 5.72 -2.06 18.77
CA TYR A 198 7.11 -2.05 19.22
C TYR A 198 7.28 -1.46 20.64
N LEU A 199 6.60 -0.36 20.95
CA LEU A 199 6.56 0.23 22.30
C LEU A 199 6.01 -0.72 23.39
N ARG A 200 5.27 -1.78 23.02
CA ARG A 200 4.76 -2.80 23.96
C ARG A 200 5.70 -4.01 24.10
N THR A 201 6.66 -4.18 23.19
CA THR A 201 7.67 -5.24 23.33
C THR A 201 8.62 -4.93 24.48
N PRO A 202 9.16 -5.94 25.19
CA PRO A 202 10.31 -5.75 26.06
C PRO A 202 11.45 -5.02 25.33
N ALA A 203 12.28 -4.30 26.10
CA ALA A 203 13.59 -3.89 25.62
C ALA A 203 14.42 -5.14 25.28
N THR A 204 15.25 -5.05 24.25
CA THR A 204 16.27 -6.07 24.01
C THR A 204 17.25 -5.99 25.17
N SER A 205 17.24 -6.98 26.06
CA SER A 205 18.31 -7.12 27.04
C SER A 205 19.60 -7.28 26.27
N SER A 206 20.53 -6.34 26.43
CA SER A 206 21.91 -6.54 25.99
C SER A 206 22.42 -7.80 26.67
N ALA A 207 22.74 -8.81 25.87
CA ALA A 207 23.33 -10.03 26.39
C ALA A 207 24.75 -9.69 26.90
N GLU A 208 25.04 -10.15 28.13
CA GLU A 208 26.38 -10.11 28.73
C GLU A 208 27.33 -11.10 28.03
#